data_AF-A0AAP0B4U8-F1
#
_entry.id   AF-A0AAP0B4U8-F1
#
_cell.length_a   1.000
_cell.length_b   1.000
_cell.length_c   1.000
_cell.angle_alpha   90.00
_cell.angle_beta   90.00
_cell.angle_gamma   90.00
#
_symmetry.space_group_name_H-M   'P 1'
#
loop_
_entity.id
_entity.type
_entity.pdbx_description
1 polymer ?
#
loop_
_entity_poly.entity_id
_entity_poly.type
_entity_poly.pdbx_seq_one_letter_code
_entity_poly.pdbx_strand_id
1 'polypeptide(L)' 'MDWKIIPVNGIPKQSNGYDCGVFVLKYMETVLSPTEVSWAIRMGWQSDMPRFRAEITADILRIFHYLVLENIDYLET' A
#
# COMPACT_ATOMS: atom_id res chain seq x y z
N MET A 1 29.19 -1.83 -12.22
CA MET A 1 27.87 -1.21 -11.92
C MET A 1 27.69 -1.34 -10.43
N ASP A 2 27.76 -0.23 -9.71
CA ASP A 2 27.62 -0.25 -8.26
C ASP A 2 26.21 0.20 -7.93
N TRP A 3 25.42 -0.72 -7.36
CA TRP A 3 24.07 -0.42 -6.91
C TRP A 3 24.14 0.41 -5.63
N LYS A 4 23.63 1.64 -5.68
CA LYS A 4 23.62 2.53 -4.52
C LYS A 4 22.57 2.06 -3.51
N ILE A 5 23.02 1.71 -2.32
CA ILE A 5 22.15 1.41 -1.17
C ILE A 5 21.94 2.71 -0.38
N ILE A 6 20.69 3.08 -0.13
CA ILE A 6 20.32 4.28 0.63
C ILE A 6 19.63 3.82 1.92
N PRO A 7 20.28 3.91 3.09
CA PRO A 7 19.63 3.64 4.36
C PRO A 7 18.65 4.77 4.70
N VAL A 8 17.47 4.40 5.20
CA VAL A 8 16.41 5.34 5.59
C VAL A 8 16.10 5.16 7.07
N ASN A 9 16.10 6.26 7.82
CA ASN A 9 15.83 6.30 9.25
C ASN A 9 14.52 7.01 9.57
N GLY A 10 14.03 6.87 10.80
CA GLY A 10 12.84 7.59 11.27
C GLY A 10 11.56 7.14 10.56
N ILE A 11 11.46 5.86 10.19
CA ILE A 11 10.32 5.30 9.49
C ILE A 11 9.32 4.63 10.45
N PRO A 12 8.04 4.51 10.06
CA PRO A 12 6.98 3.94 10.91
C PRO A 12 7.24 2.48 11.28
N LYS A 13 7.25 2.14 12.56
CA LYS A 13 7.53 0.76 13.01
C LYS A 13 6.25 0.01 13.35
N GLN A 14 6.23 -1.26 12.99
CA GLN A 14 5.24 -2.21 13.44
C GLN A 14 5.52 -2.61 14.90
N SER A 15 4.46 -2.73 15.70
CA SER A 15 4.55 -3.16 17.10
C SER A 15 3.88 -4.51 17.39
N ASN A 16 3.05 -5.02 16.47
CA ASN A 16 2.37 -6.31 16.62
C ASN A 16 2.90 -7.38 15.65
N GLY A 17 2.35 -8.59 15.67
CA GLY A 17 2.81 -9.72 14.85
C GLY A 17 2.09 -9.92 13.50
N TYR A 18 1.09 -9.10 13.16
CA TYR A 18 0.14 -9.42 12.08
C TYR A 18 -0.06 -8.29 11.05
N ASP A 19 0.51 -7.10 11.27
CA ASP A 19 0.36 -5.96 10.34
C ASP A 19 1.46 -5.88 9.26
N CYS A 20 2.42 -6.81 9.24
CA CYS A 20 3.61 -6.71 8.38
C CYS A 20 3.30 -6.58 6.90
N GLY A 21 2.31 -7.32 6.40
CA GLY A 21 1.88 -7.20 5.00
C GLY A 21 1.35 -5.80 4.67
N VAL A 22 0.58 -5.20 5.58
CA VAL A 22 0.02 -3.86 5.38
C VAL A 22 1.11 -2.79 5.46
N PHE A 23 2.06 -2.90 6.39
CA PHE A 23 3.22 -2.02 6.45
C PHE A 23 4.01 -2.03 5.13
N VAL A 24 4.31 -3.21 4.58
CA VAL A 24 5.04 -3.34 3.31
C VAL A 24 4.30 -2.62 2.18
N LEU A 25 2.98 -2.78 2.08
CA LEU A 25 2.18 -2.10 1.06
C LEU A 25 2.21 -0.58 1.23
N LYS A 26 2.05 -0.05 2.44
CA LYS A 26 2.11 1.40 2.69
C LYS A 26 3.52 1.97 2.45
N TYR A 27 4.56 1.19 2.74
CA TYR A 27 5.93 1.53 2.37
C TYR A 27 6.09 1.69 0.86
N MET A 28 5.66 0.67 0.09
CA MET A 28 5.71 0.69 -1.37
C MET A 28 4.96 1.89 -1.96
N GLU A 29 3.71 2.09 -1.53
CA GLU A 29 2.89 3.22 -1.97
C GLU A 29 3.57 4.57 -1.68
N THR A 30 4.18 4.70 -0.50
CA THR A 30 4.85 5.95 -0.12
C THR A 30 6.10 6.21 -0.96
N VAL A 31 6.95 5.22 -1.20
CA VAL A 31 8.20 5.41 -1.98
C VAL A 31 7.95 5.54 -3.48
N LEU A 32 6.84 5.00 -3.98
CA LEU A 32 6.43 5.15 -5.38
C LEU A 32 5.68 6.46 -5.65
N SER A 33 5.33 7.22 -4.61
CA SER A 33 4.69 8.52 -4.77
C SER A 33 5.58 9.45 -5.59
N PRO A 34 5.02 10.24 -6.53
CA PRO A 34 5.78 11.24 -7.28
C PRO A 34 6.22 12.43 -6.40
N THR A 35 5.76 12.49 -5.15
CA THR A 35 6.07 13.56 -4.19
C THR A 35 7.22 13.16 -3.26
N GLU A 36 7.92 14.16 -2.72
CA GLU A 36 8.97 13.91 -1.73
C GLU A 36 8.40 13.20 -0.50
N VAL A 37 9.10 12.14 -0.08
CA VAL A 37 8.67 11.30 1.03
C VAL A 37 8.99 11.96 2.37
N SER A 38 7.94 12.34 3.11
CA SER A 38 8.06 12.76 4.51
C SER A 38 7.64 11.64 5.46
N TRP A 39 8.62 10.96 6.08
CA TRP A 39 8.34 9.87 7.03
C TRP A 39 7.79 10.37 8.38
N ALA A 40 8.15 11.59 8.79
CA ALA A 40 7.76 12.16 10.08
C ALA A 40 6.23 12.20 10.28
N ILE A 41 5.48 12.53 9.22
CA ILE A 41 4.01 12.60 9.29
C ILE A 41 3.33 11.23 9.27
N ARG A 42 4.09 10.15 9.05
CA ARG A 42 3.60 8.78 8.89
C ARG A 42 3.82 7.91 10.13
N MET A 43 4.43 8.45 11.18
CA MET A 43 4.79 7.69 12.39
C MET A 43 3.58 7.05 13.11
N GLY A 44 2.36 7.53 12.85
CA GLY A 44 1.11 6.97 13.38
C GLY A 44 0.54 5.77 12.62
N TRP A 45 1.23 5.20 11.62
CA TRP A 45 0.67 4.11 10.80
C TRP A 45 0.10 2.94 11.58
N GLN A 46 0.73 2.57 12.70
CA GLN A 46 0.28 1.44 13.50
C GLN A 46 -1.17 1.57 13.99
N SER A 47 -1.62 2.79 14.35
CA SER A 47 -3.02 3.02 14.75
C SER A 47 -3.99 3.00 13.57
N ASP A 48 -3.49 3.26 12.36
CA ASP A 48 -4.28 3.37 11.14
C ASP A 48 -4.43 2.02 10.40
N MET A 49 -3.78 0.95 10.86
CA MET A 49 -3.80 -0.37 10.20
C MET A 49 -5.21 -0.92 9.92
N PRO A 50 -6.21 -0.78 10.80
CA PRO A 50 -7.58 -1.17 10.47
C PRO A 50 -8.16 -0.42 9.27
N ARG A 51 -7.89 0.89 9.18
CA ARG A 51 -8.32 1.73 8.06
C ARG A 51 -7.60 1.33 6.77
N PHE A 52 -6.28 1.17 6.82
CA PHE A 52 -5.50 0.76 5.63
C PHE A 52 -5.95 -0.59 5.08
N ARG A 53 -6.28 -1.56 5.94
CA ARG A 53 -6.87 -2.84 5.49
C ARG A 53 -8.18 -2.63 4.74
N ALA A 54 -9.06 -1.78 5.25
CA ALA A 54 -10.34 -1.51 4.61
C ALA A 54 -10.15 -0.81 3.25
N GLU A 55 -9.24 0.17 3.17
CA GLU A 55 -8.88 0.86 1.93
C GLU A 55 -8.33 -0.12 0.88
N ILE A 56 -7.34 -0.94 1.25
CA ILE A 56 -6.75 -1.95 0.35
C ILE A 56 -7.82 -2.93 -0.14
N THR A 57 -8.70 -3.40 0.75
CA THR A 57 -9.78 -4.33 0.37
C THR A 57 -10.75 -3.68 -0.60
N ALA A 58 -11.15 -2.43 -0.34
CA ALA A 58 -12.05 -1.68 -1.21
C ALA A 58 -11.43 -1.47 -2.61
N ASP A 59 -10.13 -1.19 -2.68
CA ASP A 59 -9.43 -1.01 -3.94
C ASP A 59 -9.35 -2.31 -4.74
N ILE A 60 -9.02 -3.44 -4.08
CA ILE A 60 -9.03 -4.77 -4.72
C ILE A 60 -10.43 -5.08 -5.29
N LEU A 61 -11.49 -4.85 -4.51
CA LEU A 61 -12.86 -5.08 -4.96
C LEU A 61 -13.25 -4.18 -6.13
N ARG A 62 -12.85 -2.91 -6.12
CA ARG A 62 -13.11 -1.97 -7.22
C ARG A 62 -12.41 -2.40 -8.50
N ILE A 63 -11.14 -2.78 -8.41
CA ILE A 63 -10.37 -3.27 -9.56
C ILE A 63 -11.00 -4.56 -10.09
N PHE A 64 -11.38 -5.49 -9.21
CA PHE A 64 -12.05 -6.72 -9.63
C PHE A 64 -13.38 -6.42 -10.35
N HIS A 65 -14.20 -5.51 -9.81
CA HIS A 65 -15.44 -5.08 -10.46
C HIS A 65 -15.16 -4.52 -11.87
N TYR A 66 -14.21 -3.59 -12.00
CA TYR A 66 -13.85 -2.99 -13.29
C TYR A 66 -13.29 -4.00 -14.29
N LEU A 67 -12.36 -4.86 -13.85
CA LEU A 67 -11.69 -5.79 -14.77
C LEU A 67 -12.57 -6.98 -15.14
N VAL A 68 -13.41 -7.47 -14.23
CA VAL A 68 -14.16 -8.71 -14.43
C VAL A 68 -15.57 -8.43 -14.88
N LEU A 69 -16.30 -7.52 -14.22
CA LEU A 69 -17.72 -7.34 -14.53
C LEU A 69 -17.95 -6.46 -15.76
N GLU A 70 -17.09 -5.46 -16.04
CA GLU A 70 -17.23 -4.64 -17.25
C GLU A 70 -16.64 -5.31 -18.51
N ASN A 71 -15.88 -6.40 -18.39
CA ASN A 71 -15.33 -7.15 -19.53
C ASN A 71 -15.96 -8.53 -19.76
N ILE A 72 -16.82 -9.02 -18.86
CA ILE A 72 -17.60 -10.26 -19.09
C ILE A 72 -18.67 -10.07 -20.18
N ASP A 73 -19.22 -8.85 -20.33
CA ASP A 73 -20.21 -8.55 -21.37
C ASP A 73 -19.67 -8.74 -22.81
N TYR A 74 -18.35 -8.82 -23.00
CA TYR A 74 -17.72 -9.06 -24.32
C TYR A 74 -17.53 -10.55 -24.66
N LEU A 75 -17.70 -11.46 -23.71
CA LEU A 75 -17.49 -12.91 -23.90
C LEU A 75 -18.81 -13.70 -24.01
N GLU A 76 -19.96 -13.03 -23.86
CA GLU A 76 -21.30 -13.63 -24.03
C GLU A 76 -21.99 -13.30 -25.37
N THR A 77 -21.28 -12.67 -26.34
CA THR A 77 -21.76 -12.44 -27.73
C THR A 77 -20.98 -13.26 -28.74
#